data_AF-A0A418GNE2-F1
#
_entry.id   AF-A0A418GNE2-F1
#
_cell.length_a   1.000
_cell.length_b   1.000
_cell.length_c   1.000
_cell.angle_alpha   90.00
_cell.angle_beta   90.00
_cell.angle_gamma   90.00
#
_symmetry.space_group_name_H-M   'P 1'
#
loop_
_entity.id
_entity.type
_entity.pdbx_description
1 polymer ?
#
loop_
_entity_poly.entity_id
_entity_poly.type
_entity_poly.pdbx_seq_one_letter_code
_entity_poly.pdbx_strand_id
1 'polypeptide(L)' 'MASSNLIKQLQERGLVAQVTDEEALAERLAQGPIALYCGFDPTADSLHLGHLVPLLCLKRFQQAGHKPVALVG' A
#
# COMPACT_ATOMS: atom_id res chain seq x y z
N MET A 1 4.15 -22.98 -3.97
CA MET A 1 3.19 -22.09 -3.28
C MET A 1 3.56 -20.66 -3.65
N ALA A 2 2.61 -19.91 -4.20
CA ALA A 2 2.89 -18.71 -4.99
C ALA A 2 3.33 -17.52 -4.11
N SER A 3 4.64 -17.37 -3.93
CA SER A 3 5.26 -16.11 -3.46
C SER A 3 5.24 -15.11 -4.61
N SER A 4 4.05 -14.58 -4.94
CA SER A 4 3.98 -13.39 -5.76
C SER A 4 4.26 -12.21 -4.84
N ASN A 5 5.50 -11.75 -4.87
CA ASN A 5 6.00 -10.69 -4.02
C ASN A 5 5.21 -9.39 -4.34
N LEU A 6 4.27 -9.03 -3.47
CA LEU A 6 3.36 -7.88 -3.66
C LEU A 6 4.15 -6.61 -3.99
N ILE A 7 5.30 -6.41 -3.35
CA ILE A 7 6.18 -5.26 -3.61
C ILE A 7 6.69 -5.27 -5.05
N LYS A 8 7.11 -6.43 -5.56
CA LYS A 8 7.53 -6.60 -6.95
C LYS A 8 6.40 -6.26 -7.93
N GLN A 9 5.17 -6.71 -7.65
CA GLN A 9 4.02 -6.37 -8.49
C GLN A 9 3.71 -4.86 -8.51
N LEU A 10 3.95 -4.16 -7.40
CA LEU A 10 3.79 -2.72 -7.33
C LEU A 10 4.92 -2.00 -8.07
N GLN A 11 6.17 -2.48 -7.99
CA GLN A 11 7.30 -1.97 -8.75
C GLN A 11 7.11 -2.12 -10.26
N GLU A 12 6.66 -3.29 -10.73
CA GLU A 12 6.36 -3.55 -12.16
C GLU A 12 5.30 -2.60 -12.72
N ARG A 13 4.44 -2.06 -11.85
CA ARG A 13 3.42 -1.05 -12.19
C ARG A 13 3.90 0.39 -12.04
N GLY A 14 5.15 0.61 -11.63
CA GLY A 14 5.68 1.94 -11.32
C GLY A 14 5.02 2.61 -10.10
N LEU A 15 4.45 1.83 -9.18
CA LEU A 15 3.72 2.32 -7.99
C LEU A 15 4.60 2.45 -6.74
N VAL A 16 5.88 2.11 -6.84
CA VAL A 16 6.86 2.21 -5.76
C VAL A 16 7.88 3.29 -6.13
N ALA A 17 7.89 4.39 -5.38
CA ALA A 17 8.91 5.42 -5.52
C ALA A 17 10.13 5.11 -4.65
N GLN A 18 9.91 4.78 -3.37
CA GLN A 18 10.94 4.48 -2.38
C GLN A 18 10.39 3.46 -1.37
N VAL A 19 11.28 2.63 -0.82
CA VAL A 19 11.00 1.66 0.26
C VAL A 19 12.14 1.76 1.27
N THR A 20 11.83 1.69 2.56
CA THR A 20 12.84 1.82 3.62
C THR A 20 13.80 0.64 3.67
N ASP A 21 13.25 -0.58 3.63
CA ASP A 21 13.98 -1.85 3.57
C ASP A 21 13.11 -2.85 2.80
N GLU A 22 13.48 -3.11 1.55
CA GLU A 22 12.68 -3.93 0.65
C GLU A 22 12.70 -5.41 1.04
N GLU A 23 13.87 -5.91 1.45
CA GLU A 23 14.04 -7.32 1.81
C GLU A 23 13.25 -7.65 3.07
N ALA A 24 13.44 -6.86 4.14
CA ALA A 24 12.73 -7.07 5.40
C ALA A 24 11.21 -6.90 5.25
N LEU A 25 10.76 -5.96 4.41
CA LEU A 25 9.33 -5.77 4.14
C LEU A 25 8.73 -6.95 3.38
N ALA A 26 9.42 -7.46 2.35
CA ALA A 26 8.97 -8.62 1.58
C ALA A 26 8.87 -9.87 2.47
N GLU A 27 9.86 -10.11 3.33
CA GLU A 27 9.82 -11.18 4.32
C GLU A 27 8.63 -11.01 5.28
N ARG A 28 8.41 -9.79 5.79
CA ARG A 28 7.29 -9.53 6.69
C ARG A 28 5.94 -9.78 6.02
N LEU A 29 5.76 -9.36 4.77
CA LEU A 29 4.52 -9.59 4.01
C LEU A 29 4.27 -11.09 3.77
N ALA A 30 5.34 -11.88 3.60
CA ALA A 30 5.24 -13.34 3.44
C ALA A 30 4.84 -14.07 4.72
N GLN A 31 5.14 -13.52 5.90
CA GLN A 31 4.76 -14.11 7.20
C GLN A 31 3.25 -14.04 7.49
N GLY A 32 2.50 -13.23 6.75
CA GLY A 32 1.04 -13.16 6.84
C GLY A 32 0.49 -11.73 6.86
N PRO A 33 -0.84 -11.56 7.05
CA PRO A 33 -1.50 -10.27 7.03
C PRO A 33 -0.87 -9.25 7.99
N ILE A 34 -0.82 -7.99 7.55
CA ILE A 34 -0.33 -6.86 8.34
C ILE A 34 -1.36 -5.74 8.34
N ALA A 35 -1.29 -4.87 9.34
CA ALA A 35 -1.95 -3.58 9.28
C ALA A 35 -1.02 -2.56 8.60
N LEU A 36 -1.58 -1.69 7.76
CA LEU A 36 -0.89 -0.57 7.13
C LEU A 36 -1.82 0.63 7.07
N TYR A 37 -1.28 1.84 6.91
CA TYR A 37 -2.09 3.05 6.82
C TYR A 37 -1.73 3.92 5.62
N CYS A 38 -2.68 4.76 5.23
CA CYS A 38 -2.47 5.89 4.33
C CYS A 38 -3.28 7.08 4.88
N GLY A 39 -2.62 8.24 5.01
CA GLY A 39 -3.21 9.46 5.55
C GLY A 39 -3.77 10.37 4.47
N PHE A 40 -4.89 11.04 4.78
CA PHE A 40 -5.51 12.06 3.94
C PHE A 40 -5.90 13.25 4.82
N ASP A 41 -5.32 14.41 4.56
CA ASP A 41 -5.67 15.64 5.29
C ASP A 41 -6.85 16.35 4.60
N PRO A 42 -7.83 16.87 5.37
CA PRO A 42 -9.02 17.57 4.88
C PRO A 42 -8.68 18.99 4.42
N THR A 43 -7.79 19.09 3.44
CA THR A 43 -7.37 20.35 2.80
C THR A 43 -8.47 20.94 1.92
N ALA A 44 -9.48 20.14 1.55
CA ALA A 44 -10.68 20.52 0.82
C ALA A 44 -11.87 19.65 1.27
N ASP A 45 -13.07 19.95 0.78
CA ASP A 45 -14.31 19.19 1.03
C ASP A 45 -14.34 17.83 0.31
N SER A 46 -13.45 17.61 -0.65
CA SER A 46 -13.29 16.36 -1.38
C SER A 46 -11.83 16.07 -1.72
N LEU A 47 -11.50 14.77 -1.83
CA LEU A 47 -10.28 14.32 -2.47
C LEU A 47 -10.32 14.61 -3.98
N HIS A 48 -9.16 14.92 -4.55
CA HIS A 48 -8.94 14.98 -6.00
C HIS A 48 -7.99 13.88 -6.47
N LEU A 49 -7.71 13.82 -7.79
CA LEU A 49 -6.91 12.77 -8.44
C LEU A 49 -5.51 12.54 -7.83
N GLY A 50 -4.93 13.54 -7.15
CA GLY A 50 -3.63 13.42 -6.49
C GLY A 50 -3.62 12.36 -5.37
N HIS A 51 -4.77 12.08 -4.78
CA HIS A 51 -4.93 11.11 -3.69
C HIS A 51 -5.24 9.69 -4.20
N LEU A 52 -5.56 9.54 -5.49
CA LEU A 52 -6.08 8.30 -6.03
C LEU A 52 -5.04 7.18 -6.07
N VAL A 53 -3.77 7.51 -6.38
CA VAL A 53 -2.69 6.51 -6.41
C VAL A 53 -2.46 5.89 -5.02
N PRO A 54 -2.24 6.68 -3.94
CA PRO A 54 -2.15 6.12 -2.59
C PRO A 54 -3.38 5.31 -2.16
N LEU A 55 -4.59 5.81 -2.47
CA LEU A 55 -5.84 5.13 -2.12
C LEU A 55 -6.00 3.78 -2.84
N LEU A 56 -5.67 3.72 -4.13
CA LEU A 56 -5.70 2.47 -4.89
C LEU A 56 -4.58 1.51 -4.47
N CYS A 57 -3.41 2.01 -4.07
CA CYS A 57 -2.37 1.18 -3.45
C CYS A 57 -2.89 0.53 -2.17
N LEU A 58 -3.54 1.30 -1.28
CA LEU A 58 -4.15 0.76 -0.07
C LEU A 58 -5.18 -0.35 -0.36
N LYS A 59 -5.99 -0.19 -1.41
CA LYS A 59 -6.90 -1.23 -1.92
C LYS A 59 -6.14 -2.47 -2.42
N ARG A 60 -5.01 -2.33 -3.10
CA ARG A 60 -4.20 -3.47 -3.55
C ARG A 60 -3.64 -4.28 -2.38
N PHE A 61 -3.19 -3.63 -1.32
CA PHE A 61 -2.79 -4.32 -0.09
C PHE A 61 -3.96 -5.07 0.54
N GLN A 62 -5.17 -4.49 0.54
CA GLN A 62 -6.38 -5.19 0.99
C GLN A 62 -6.69 -6.42 0.14
N GLN A 63 -6.59 -6.31 -1.18
CA GLN A 63 -6.82 -7.42 -2.12
C GLN A 63 -5.78 -8.54 -1.96
N ALA A 64 -4.57 -8.21 -1.51
CA ALA A 64 -3.53 -9.17 -1.14
C ALA A 64 -3.73 -9.77 0.28
N GLY A 65 -4.81 -9.41 0.98
CA GLY A 65 -5.18 -9.97 2.28
C GLY A 65 -4.68 -9.18 3.50
N HIS A 66 -4.10 -8.00 3.31
CA HIS A 66 -3.68 -7.13 4.42
C HIS A 66 -4.84 -6.25 4.92
N LYS A 67 -4.66 -5.63 6.09
CA LYS A 67 -5.69 -4.82 6.76
C LYS A 67 -5.38 -3.32 6.62
N PRO A 68 -6.01 -2.61 5.68
CA PRO A 68 -5.77 -1.18 5.49
C PRO A 68 -6.42 -0.34 6.60
N VAL A 69 -5.79 0.80 6.89
CA VAL A 69 -6.31 1.88 7.73
C VAL A 69 -6.26 3.17 6.91
N ALA A 70 -7.41 3.68 6.50
CA ALA A 70 -7.50 5.02 5.91
C ALA A 70 -7.61 6.04 7.05
N LEU A 71 -6.55 6.80 7.28
CA LEU A 71 -6.50 7.79 8.35
C LEU A 71 -6.87 9.16 7.77
N VAL A 72 -7.83 9.84 8.40
CA VAL A 72 -8.19 11.22 8.06
C VAL A 72 -7.66 12.12 9.17
N GLY A 73 -6.85 13.11 8.79
CA GLY A 73 -6.24 14.10 9.68
C GLY A 73 -7.17 15.24 10.05
#